data_AF-T1EJM8-F1
#
_entry.id   AF-T1EJM8-F1
#
_cell.length_a   1.000
_cell.length_b   1.000
_cell.length_c   1.000
_cell.angle_alpha   90.00
_cell.angle_beta   90.00
_cell.angle_gamma   90.00
#
_symmetry.space_group_name_H-M   'P 1'
#
loop_
_entity.id
_entity.type
_entity.pdbx_description
1 polymer ?
#
loop_
_entity_poly.entity_id
_entity_poly.type
_entity_poly.pdbx_seq_one_letter_code
_entity_poly.pdbx_strand_id
1 'polypeptide(L)'
;IALLLPYTNKYLFSFFKVKPAVDIALSKIYSYLPSNINITLLHGDSQCSETEAPLEAFRLYYDKENRPTLFLGPNCPYAVAPVTRVVSSSSWQLPIISTAAFMKNLDSKTMYSSLTRMHGTYSKLGSAVAKIYHYFNWTISGMIL
;
A
#
# COMPACT_ATOMS: atom_id res chain seq x y z
N ILE A 1 8.65 11.04 3.93
CA ILE A 1 7.74 9.92 3.54
C ILE A 1 8.28 9.24 2.30
N ALA A 2 8.07 7.93 2.12
CA ALA A 2 8.49 7.20 0.92
C ALA A 2 7.27 6.69 0.13
N LEU A 3 7.25 6.92 -1.18
CA LEU A 3 6.24 6.40 -2.10
C LEU A 3 6.83 5.29 -2.97
N LEU A 4 6.36 4.07 -2.75
CA LEU A 4 6.88 2.89 -3.44
C LEU A 4 5.84 2.34 -4.43
N LEU A 5 5.96 2.68 -5.70
CA LEU A 5 4.99 2.35 -6.75
C LEU A 5 5.71 1.98 -8.05
N PRO A 6 5.10 1.18 -8.94
CA PRO A 6 5.75 0.82 -10.19
C PRO A 6 5.81 2.03 -11.13
N TYR A 7 6.95 2.26 -11.79
CA TYR A 7 7.10 3.34 -12.78
C TYR A 7 6.50 2.98 -14.13
N THR A 8 6.12 1.72 -14.36
CA THR A 8 5.45 1.36 -15.62
C THR A 8 4.00 1.84 -15.65
N ASN A 9 3.61 2.57 -16.69
CA ASN A 9 2.24 3.07 -16.91
C ASN A 9 1.21 1.98 -17.24
N LYS A 10 1.62 0.71 -17.32
CA LYS A 10 0.73 -0.44 -17.52
C LYS A 10 -0.30 -0.57 -16.38
N TYR A 11 0.09 -0.20 -15.16
CA TYR A 11 -0.80 -0.29 -14.00
C TYR A 11 -1.62 0.99 -13.80
N LEU A 12 -2.84 0.84 -13.30
CA LEU A 12 -3.70 1.97 -12.91
C LEU A 12 -3.13 2.73 -11.69
N PHE A 13 -2.40 2.02 -10.82
CA PHE A 13 -1.73 2.56 -9.63
C PHE A 13 -0.25 2.90 -9.87
N SER A 14 0.15 3.12 -11.12
CA SER A 14 1.53 3.50 -11.45
C SER A 14 1.92 4.84 -10.82
N PHE A 15 3.20 5.01 -10.55
CA PHE A 15 3.74 6.22 -9.92
C PHE A 15 3.27 7.48 -10.64
N PHE A 16 3.38 7.52 -11.98
CA PHE A 16 3.02 8.70 -12.77
C PHE A 16 1.53 9.06 -12.69
N LYS A 17 0.64 8.09 -12.46
CA LYS A 17 -0.80 8.33 -12.30
C LYS A 17 -1.17 8.73 -10.87
N VAL A 18 -0.43 8.24 -9.88
CA VAL A 18 -0.70 8.51 -8.46
C VAL A 18 -0.01 9.78 -7.96
N LYS A 19 1.18 10.10 -8.46
CA LYS A 19 1.99 11.25 -8.01
C LYS A 19 1.22 12.58 -8.02
N PRO A 20 0.42 12.94 -9.05
CA PRO A 20 -0.33 14.20 -9.04
C PRO A 20 -1.28 14.32 -7.83
N ALA A 21 -1.95 13.24 -7.44
CA ALA A 21 -2.83 13.24 -6.27
C ALA A 21 -2.03 13.42 -4.96
N VAL A 22 -0.84 12.82 -4.87
CA VAL A 22 0.07 13.00 -3.74
C VAL A 22 0.59 14.44 -3.66
N ASP A 23 0.98 15.03 -4.79
CA ASP A 23 1.47 16.41 -4.85
C ASP A 23 0.38 17.40 -4.41
N ILE A 24 -0.86 17.20 -4.85
CA ILE A 24 -2.00 18.00 -4.39
C ILE A 24 -2.21 17.84 -2.88
N ALA A 25 -2.15 16.61 -2.36
CA ALA A 25 -2.29 16.37 -0.93
C ALA A 25 -1.19 17.06 -0.11
N LEU A 26 0.06 17.00 -0.58
CA LEU A 26 1.20 17.67 0.04
C LEU A 26 1.05 19.19 0.01
N SER A 27 0.57 19.76 -1.09
CA SER A 27 0.33 21.22 -1.17
C SER A 27 -0.72 21.69 -0.15
N LYS A 28 -1.72 20.87 0.14
CA LYS A 28 -2.81 21.20 1.07
C LYS A 28 -2.45 20.93 2.53
N ILE A 29 -1.62 19.93 2.81
CA ILE A 29 -1.40 19.52 4.19
C ILE A 29 -0.61 20.54 5.01
N TYR A 30 0.22 21.37 4.36
CA TYR A 30 0.98 22.43 5.03
C TYR A 30 0.11 23.44 5.79
N SER A 31 -1.14 23.68 5.36
CA SER A 31 -2.06 24.54 6.13
C SER A 31 -2.56 23.92 7.44
N TYR A 32 -2.43 22.60 7.58
CA TYR A 32 -2.87 21.83 8.74
C TYR A 32 -1.70 21.39 9.63
N LEU A 33 -0.46 21.59 9.20
CA LEU A 33 0.73 21.19 9.93
C LEU A 33 1.34 22.37 10.69
N PRO A 34 1.96 22.10 11.86
CA PRO A 34 2.83 23.06 12.51
C PRO A 34 3.93 23.57 11.56
N SER A 35 4.28 24.85 11.68
CA SER A 35 5.21 25.55 10.79
C SER A 35 6.64 24.98 10.76
N ASN A 36 6.98 24.14 11.74
CA ASN A 36 8.28 23.49 11.87
C ASN A 36 8.36 22.10 11.22
N ILE A 37 7.27 21.61 10.62
CA ILE A 37 7.26 20.30 9.94
C ILE A 37 7.42 20.50 8.45
N ASN A 38 8.49 19.93 7.89
CA ASN A 38 8.67 19.80 6.45
C ASN A 38 8.52 18.34 6.02
N ILE A 39 7.73 18.09 4.97
CA ILE A 39 7.52 16.75 4.41
C ILE A 39 8.33 16.60 3.12
N THR A 40 9.36 15.78 3.16
CA THR A 40 10.07 15.33 1.96
C THR A 40 9.44 14.04 1.42
N LEU A 41 9.15 14.03 0.12
CA LEU A 41 8.67 12.84 -0.60
C LEU A 41 9.84 12.14 -1.28
N LEU A 42 10.24 11.00 -0.75
CA LEU A 42 11.09 10.04 -1.45
C LEU A 42 10.21 9.14 -2.31
N HIS A 43 10.77 8.62 -3.40
CA HIS A 43 10.06 7.69 -4.25
C HIS A 43 10.99 6.63 -4.84
N GLY A 44 10.43 5.45 -5.09
CA GLY A 44 11.17 4.33 -5.67
C GLY A 44 10.28 3.46 -6.56
N ASP A 45 10.92 2.81 -7.53
CA ASP A 45 10.25 1.91 -8.46
C ASP A 45 10.08 0.52 -7.85
N SER A 46 8.84 0.13 -7.59
CA SER A 46 8.56 -1.21 -7.07
C SER A 46 8.62 -2.30 -8.14
N GLN A 47 8.57 -1.92 -9.42
CA GLN A 47 8.47 -2.82 -10.58
C GLN A 47 7.32 -3.85 -10.51
N CYS A 48 6.39 -3.69 -9.55
CA CYS A 48 5.39 -4.70 -9.20
C CYS A 48 6.00 -6.10 -8.96
N SER A 49 7.22 -6.16 -8.41
CA SER A 49 8.00 -7.39 -8.24
C SER A 49 8.10 -7.80 -6.77
N GLU A 50 8.07 -9.10 -6.51
CA GLU A 50 8.30 -9.65 -5.16
C GLU A 50 9.76 -9.51 -4.71
N THR A 51 10.69 -9.40 -5.67
CA THR A 51 12.13 -9.32 -5.43
C THR A 51 12.64 -7.88 -5.43
N GLU A 52 12.26 -7.10 -6.44
CA GLU A 52 12.81 -5.74 -6.61
C GLU A 52 12.18 -4.74 -5.64
N ALA A 53 10.90 -4.89 -5.31
CA ALA A 53 10.23 -3.93 -4.43
C ALA A 53 10.83 -3.88 -3.01
N PRO A 54 11.15 -5.01 -2.35
CA PRO A 54 11.88 -4.98 -1.09
C PRO A 54 13.26 -4.35 -1.20
N LEU A 55 14.03 -4.65 -2.25
CA LEU A 55 15.36 -4.06 -2.46
C LEU A 55 15.28 -2.53 -2.59
N GLU A 56 14.29 -2.04 -3.32
CA GLU A 56 14.04 -0.60 -3.42
C GLU A 56 13.58 0.00 -2.08
N ALA A 57 12.79 -0.73 -1.30
CA ALA A 57 12.45 -0.30 0.07
C ALA A 57 13.68 -0.20 0.97
N PHE A 58 14.65 -1.13 0.86
CA PHE A 58 15.96 -1.04 1.51
C PHE A 58 16.72 0.20 1.07
N ARG A 59 16.80 0.46 -0.24
CA ARG A 59 17.48 1.65 -0.78
C ARG A 59 16.88 2.94 -0.22
N LEU A 60 15.56 3.04 -0.16
CA LEU A 60 14.85 4.20 0.39
C LEU A 60 15.05 4.34 1.90
N TYR A 61 15.05 3.24 2.65
CA TYR A 61 15.22 3.26 4.10
C TYR A 61 16.62 3.74 4.52
N TYR A 62 17.65 3.37 3.76
CA TYR A 62 19.04 3.75 4.00
C TYR A 62 19.48 4.99 3.20
N ASP A 63 18.53 5.78 2.70
CA ASP A 63 18.85 7.09 2.10
C ASP A 63 19.59 7.97 3.12
N LYS A 64 20.72 8.55 2.70
CA LYS A 64 21.65 9.26 3.59
C LYS A 64 21.12 10.63 4.01
N GLU A 65 20.28 11.24 3.20
CA GLU A 65 19.81 12.61 3.41
C GLU A 65 18.45 12.61 4.12
N ASN A 66 17.58 11.68 3.75
CA ASN A 66 16.21 11.63 4.25
C ASN A 66 15.81 10.19 4.56
N ARG A 67 15.86 9.77 5.83
CA ARG A 67 15.29 8.48 6.22
C ARG A 67 13.76 8.55 6.25
N PRO A 68 13.03 7.65 5.57
CA PRO A 68 11.57 7.65 5.59
C PRO A 68 11.02 7.23 6.96
N THR A 69 9.95 7.89 7.38
CA THR A 69 9.18 7.57 8.60
C THR A 69 7.87 6.83 8.31
N LEU A 70 7.49 6.72 7.03
CA LEU A 70 6.24 6.14 6.56
C LEU A 70 6.43 5.70 5.11
N PHE A 71 5.93 4.51 4.78
CA PHE A 71 5.78 4.05 3.41
C PHE A 71 4.32 4.21 2.94
N LEU A 72 4.15 4.89 1.82
CA LEU A 72 2.91 4.95 1.05
C LEU A 72 3.01 3.97 -0.12
N GLY A 73 1.98 3.13 -0.25
CA GLY A 73 2.10 1.91 -1.04
C GLY A 73 2.93 0.84 -0.32
N PRO A 74 3.31 -0.25 -1.00
CA PRO A 74 3.05 -0.53 -2.41
C PRO A 74 1.59 -0.87 -2.70
N ASN A 75 1.18 -0.71 -3.96
CA ASN A 75 -0.18 -1.00 -4.43
C ASN A 75 -0.27 -2.24 -5.34
N CYS A 76 0.86 -2.81 -5.74
CA CYS A 76 0.90 -4.07 -6.48
C CYS A 76 0.71 -5.25 -5.51
N PRO A 77 -0.17 -6.23 -5.81
CA PRO A 77 -0.41 -7.36 -4.91
C PRO A 77 0.84 -8.19 -4.62
N TYR A 78 1.72 -8.35 -5.60
CA TYR A 78 2.99 -9.09 -5.47
C TYR A 78 4.01 -8.36 -4.56
N ALA A 79 4.07 -7.03 -4.65
CA ALA A 79 5.04 -6.26 -3.88
C ALA A 79 4.65 -6.07 -2.39
N VAL A 80 3.35 -6.05 -2.06
CA VAL A 80 2.88 -5.71 -0.70
C VAL A 80 3.40 -6.67 0.36
N ALA A 81 3.25 -7.97 0.16
CA ALA A 81 3.62 -8.95 1.18
C ALA A 81 5.11 -8.88 1.56
N PRO A 82 6.07 -8.96 0.63
CA PRO A 82 7.48 -8.97 0.99
C PRO A 82 7.98 -7.61 1.51
N VAL A 83 7.52 -6.49 0.93
CA VAL A 83 7.85 -5.15 1.45
C VAL A 83 7.33 -5.00 2.88
N THR A 84 6.09 -5.43 3.14
CA THR A 84 5.52 -5.30 4.49
C THR A 84 6.32 -6.07 5.51
N ARG A 85 6.73 -7.31 5.24
CA ARG A 85 7.53 -8.11 6.19
C ARG A 85 8.84 -7.44 6.57
N VAL A 86 9.52 -6.83 5.60
CA VAL A 86 10.80 -6.14 5.83
C VAL A 86 10.55 -4.86 6.64
N VAL A 87 9.57 -4.06 6.24
CA VAL A 87 9.28 -2.76 6.85
C VAL A 87 8.65 -2.89 8.25
N SER A 88 7.90 -3.96 8.49
CA SER A 88 7.35 -4.33 9.80
C SER A 88 8.35 -5.06 10.69
N SER A 89 9.58 -5.30 10.23
CA SER A 89 10.61 -5.94 11.05
C SER A 89 10.89 -5.10 12.30
N SER A 90 11.35 -5.77 13.35
CA SER A 90 11.71 -5.13 14.62
C SER A 90 12.77 -4.04 14.47
N SER A 91 13.59 -4.10 13.41
CA SER A 91 14.64 -3.10 13.14
C SER A 91 14.12 -1.82 12.50
N TRP A 92 12.99 -1.87 11.77
CA TRP A 92 12.46 -0.72 11.01
C TRP A 92 11.23 -0.13 11.69
N GLN A 93 10.26 -0.97 12.06
CA GLN A 93 9.02 -0.59 12.75
C GLN A 93 8.29 0.60 12.10
N LEU A 94 8.34 0.71 10.77
CA LEU A 94 7.69 1.82 10.07
C LEU A 94 6.26 1.45 9.67
N PRO A 95 5.31 2.39 9.79
CA PRO A 95 3.97 2.21 9.26
C PRO A 95 3.99 2.12 7.73
N ILE A 96 3.07 1.31 7.20
CA ILE A 96 2.81 1.18 5.77
C ILE A 96 1.35 1.48 5.53
N ILE A 97 1.05 2.40 4.63
CA ILE A 97 -0.32 2.71 4.21
C ILE A 97 -0.46 2.31 2.74
N SER A 98 -1.23 1.26 2.48
CA SER A 98 -1.51 0.79 1.12
C SER A 98 -2.98 1.03 0.76
N THR A 99 -3.20 1.52 -0.46
CA THR A 99 -4.56 1.61 -1.05
C THR A 99 -4.98 0.31 -1.73
N ALA A 100 -4.09 -0.69 -1.77
CA ALA A 100 -4.37 -2.01 -2.31
C ALA A 100 -4.43 -3.06 -1.18
N ALA A 101 -3.77 -4.21 -1.36
CA ALA A 101 -3.64 -5.27 -0.35
C ALA A 101 -4.96 -5.97 0.01
N PHE A 102 -5.78 -6.26 -1.01
CA PHE A 102 -7.14 -6.82 -0.83
C PHE A 102 -7.14 -8.29 -0.37
N MET A 103 -6.02 -8.99 -0.53
CA MET A 103 -5.90 -10.42 -0.27
C MET A 103 -6.05 -10.73 1.22
N LYS A 104 -6.78 -11.81 1.53
CA LYS A 104 -7.07 -12.26 2.90
C LYS A 104 -5.80 -12.67 3.67
N ASN A 105 -4.78 -13.18 2.98
CA ASN A 105 -3.51 -13.58 3.59
C ASN A 105 -2.78 -12.40 4.29
N LEU A 106 -3.10 -11.15 3.95
CA LEU A 106 -2.56 -9.95 4.58
C LEU A 106 -3.31 -9.53 5.87
N ASP A 107 -4.31 -10.30 6.31
CA ASP A 107 -5.07 -10.02 7.54
C ASP A 107 -4.27 -10.28 8.81
N SER A 108 -3.24 -11.13 8.75
CA SER A 108 -2.43 -11.52 9.91
C SER A 108 -1.66 -10.33 10.48
N LYS A 109 -2.09 -9.82 11.64
CA LYS A 109 -1.41 -8.73 12.36
C LYS A 109 -0.17 -9.16 13.13
N THR A 110 0.09 -10.46 13.24
CA THR A 110 1.37 -10.96 13.73
C THR A 110 2.46 -10.81 12.68
N MET A 111 2.13 -11.02 11.40
CA MET A 111 3.09 -10.93 10.29
C MET A 111 3.12 -9.55 9.61
N TYR A 112 1.97 -8.86 9.57
CA TYR A 112 1.77 -7.59 8.87
C TYR A 112 1.25 -6.52 9.84
N SER A 113 1.93 -6.38 10.98
CA SER A 113 1.54 -5.50 12.09
C SER A 113 1.46 -4.02 11.69
N SER A 114 2.39 -3.56 10.86
CA SER A 114 2.48 -2.15 10.45
C SER A 114 1.66 -1.78 9.21
N LEU A 115 0.98 -2.75 8.59
CA LEU A 115 0.19 -2.52 7.37
C LEU A 115 -1.20 -1.99 7.69
N THR A 116 -1.48 -0.77 7.26
CA THR A 116 -2.80 -0.16 7.21
C THR A 116 -3.33 -0.18 5.79
N ARG A 117 -4.54 -0.71 5.61
CA ARG A 117 -5.20 -0.82 4.30
C ARG A 117 -6.29 0.24 4.21
N MET A 118 -6.23 1.06 3.17
CA MET A 118 -7.21 2.14 2.93
C MET A 118 -8.42 1.69 2.11
N HIS A 119 -8.47 0.43 1.67
CA HIS A 119 -9.54 -0.11 0.85
C HIS A 119 -10.13 -1.40 1.44
N GLY A 120 -11.31 -1.80 0.94
CA GLY A 120 -11.96 -3.06 1.30
C GLY A 120 -11.14 -4.29 0.90
N THR A 121 -11.35 -5.41 1.59
CA THR A 121 -10.71 -6.69 1.26
C THR A 121 -11.61 -7.53 0.37
N TYR A 122 -11.05 -8.52 -0.33
CA TYR A 122 -11.86 -9.50 -1.07
C TYR A 122 -12.84 -10.26 -0.15
N SER A 123 -12.48 -10.47 1.12
CA SER A 123 -13.41 -11.04 2.11
C SER A 123 -14.65 -10.16 2.32
N LYS A 124 -14.47 -8.83 2.38
CA LYS A 124 -15.61 -7.89 2.50
C LYS A 124 -16.49 -7.90 1.25
N LEU A 125 -15.88 -8.00 0.06
CA LEU A 125 -16.62 -8.18 -1.19
C LEU A 125 -17.44 -9.48 -1.16
N GLY A 126 -16.83 -10.59 -0.74
CA GLY A 126 -17.53 -11.87 -0.56
C GLY A 126 -18.72 -11.76 0.41
N SER A 127 -18.55 -11.06 1.54
CA SER A 127 -19.66 -10.80 2.46
C SER A 127 -20.78 -9.95 1.84
N ALA A 128 -20.44 -8.99 0.98
CA ALA A 128 -21.44 -8.19 0.27
C ALA A 128 -22.24 -9.05 -0.72
N VAL A 129 -21.57 -9.89 -1.52
CA VAL A 129 -22.23 -10.81 -2.44
C VAL A 129 -23.11 -11.81 -1.68
N ALA A 130 -22.64 -12.37 -0.56
CA ALA A 130 -23.45 -13.26 0.27
C ALA A 130 -24.73 -12.57 0.78
N LYS A 131 -24.66 -11.31 1.20
CA LYS A 131 -25.85 -10.53 1.59
C LYS A 131 -26.83 -10.33 0.44
N ILE A 132 -26.35 -10.14 -0.79
CA ILE A 132 -27.21 -10.06 -1.99
C ILE A 132 -27.93 -11.39 -2.22
N TYR A 133 -27.22 -12.52 -2.13
CA TYR A 133 -27.82 -13.84 -2.25
C TYR A 133 -28.93 -14.07 -1.21
N HIS A 134 -28.67 -13.71 0.04
CA HIS A 134 -29.67 -13.79 1.11
C HIS A 134 -30.88 -12.88 0.85
N TYR A 135 -30.69 -11.68 0.31
CA TYR A 135 -31.78 -10.76 0.02
C TYR A 135 -32.72 -11.29 -1.08
N PHE A 136 -32.17 -11.90 -2.13
CA PHE A 136 -32.94 -12.44 -3.26
C PHE A 136 -33.29 -13.93 -3.15
N ASN A 137 -32.97 -14.59 -2.03
CA ASN A 137 -33.12 -16.04 -1.83
C ASN A 137 -32.47 -16.88 -2.94
N TRP A 138 -31.32 -16.44 -3.46
CA TRP A 138 -30.57 -17.23 -4.43
C TRP A 138 -29.84 -18.38 -3.73
N THR A 139 -30.03 -19.60 -4.23
CA THR A 139 -29.49 -20.84 -3.63
C THR A 139 -28.46 -21.53 -4.51
N ILE A 140 -28.38 -21.17 -5.79
CA ILE A 140 -27.46 -21.77 -6.77
C ILE A 140 -26.42 -20.73 -7.17
N SER A 141 -25.15 -21.09 -7.08
CA SER A 141 -24.02 -20.26 -7.52
C SER A 141 -23.01 -21.09 -8.30
N GLY A 142 -22.49 -20.55 -9.39
CA GLY A 142 -21.32 -21.08 -10.10
C GLY A 142 -20.10 -20.20 -9.82
N MET A 143 -18.96 -20.83 -9.49
CA MET A 143 -17.68 -20.14 -9.38
C MET A 143 -16.81 -20.54 -10.57
N ILE A 144 -16.15 -19.55 -11.17
CA ILE A 144 -15.14 -19.76 -12.21
C ILE A 144 -13.80 -19.37 -11.59
N LEU A 145 -12.82 -20.27 -11.73
CA LEU A 145 -11.45 -20.12 -11.25
C LEU A 145 -10.58 -19.46 -12.31
#